data_AF-A0A0F9FT77-F1
#
_entry.id   AF-A0A0F9FT77-F1
#
_cell.length_a   1.000
_cell.length_b   1.000
_cell.length_c   1.000
_cell.angle_alpha   90.00
_cell.angle_beta   90.00
_cell.angle_gamma   90.00
#
_symmetry.space_group_name_H-M   'P 1'
#
loop_
_entity.id
_entity.type
_entity.pdbx_description
1 polymer ?
#
loop_
_entity_poly.entity_id
_entity_poly.type
_entity_poly.pdbx_seq_one_letter_code
_entity_poly.pdbx_strand_id
1 'polypeptide(L)'
;WKQTDFKKSRLKSFKENLIQLYEKIRNACVPIPETVNQNDLSQDIINSHNEIEKLVNEINEIRSEKKLPDKTREKVEYVLEQWNASNLQNDINKLYGKKEKHHPLSPPSQGGSKNFHSVTTPSSPPSKGGETGEVKTTGIPPDIKQPPERNILTLALLNKVKGIHSVINLSVSKDVKETLSNLREELKNLIGLLAEDYSTSIKMVLRDFLVNFDIAYSELKRAESLIDFTDLEAKTIELLKNKKYIAKEIKQKFKYILIDEFQDISRLQKTIIDLIRNKDNLFIVGDEKQSIYGFRDAEVEIFQDIQKDSDRESLISLNENFRSRPQVLDFINHIFNRLWPDNSTNQQEDPFDSTSPISPPSEGGDEGEVSSLLTNTTHQLKAGAEFSNKPVPSIEIIVAEGKDKTEARKWESMEIAKRIKEIVDKGEIRITNKRERERNISYRDFAILFRSTTDIKLYEHSLSHLDVPYYVVSGRGFFNTTEITDLMNLLKVIESPLDEINLASVLKSPFVGIDDDALFRLADYAHNNNEKRLLYQALDEVDTIKEIETHSRDRIIQFTQFLNEVQGIKPRTSLWNLISFILRKTEFQSKMLLFSNGKKRYANLLKIVELCKNQEDFEPLTL
;
A
#
# COMPACT_ATOMS: atom_id res chain seq x y z
N TRP A 1 13.60 18.10 -19.52
CA TRP A 1 12.43 17.90 -18.62
C TRP A 1 12.88 17.37 -17.23
N LYS A 2 13.32 18.22 -16.27
CA LYS A 2 13.77 17.74 -14.92
C LYS A 2 12.91 18.15 -13.71
N GLN A 3 11.78 18.84 -13.90
CA GLN A 3 10.85 19.17 -12.80
C GLN A 3 9.65 18.21 -12.66
N THR A 4 9.59 17.15 -13.47
CA THR A 4 8.38 16.32 -13.61
C THR A 4 8.45 14.93 -12.97
N ASP A 5 9.62 14.39 -12.62
CA ASP A 5 9.69 13.04 -12.01
C ASP A 5 9.18 13.00 -10.57
N PHE A 6 9.45 14.04 -9.77
CA PHE A 6 8.83 14.17 -8.45
C PHE A 6 7.31 14.35 -8.55
N LYS A 7 6.81 14.95 -9.64
CA LYS A 7 5.37 15.07 -9.92
C LYS A 7 4.76 13.78 -10.47
N LYS A 8 5.45 12.99 -11.32
CA LYS A 8 4.96 11.69 -11.83
C LYS A 8 4.99 10.61 -10.75
N SER A 9 6.05 10.55 -9.94
CA SER A 9 6.10 9.67 -8.76
C SER A 9 5.04 10.09 -7.73
N ARG A 10 4.85 11.39 -7.48
CA ARG A 10 3.70 11.87 -6.70
C ARG A 10 2.36 11.58 -7.35
N LEU A 11 2.16 11.69 -8.67
CA LEU A 11 0.88 11.39 -9.32
C LEU A 11 0.55 9.90 -9.29
N LYS A 12 1.54 9.04 -9.51
CA LYS A 12 1.36 7.59 -9.40
C LYS A 12 1.10 7.20 -7.95
N SER A 13 1.91 7.68 -7.01
CA SER A 13 1.66 7.50 -5.58
C SER A 13 0.36 8.17 -5.13
N PHE A 14 -0.09 9.26 -5.75
CA PHE A 14 -1.36 9.93 -5.43
C PHE A 14 -2.55 9.18 -6.02
N LYS A 15 -2.44 8.58 -7.21
CA LYS A 15 -3.45 7.66 -7.75
C LYS A 15 -3.51 6.37 -6.92
N GLU A 16 -2.37 5.78 -6.57
CA GLU A 16 -2.28 4.58 -5.73
C GLU A 16 -2.74 4.86 -4.28
N ASN A 17 -2.35 5.99 -3.69
CA ASN A 17 -2.84 6.43 -2.39
C ASN A 17 -4.31 6.85 -2.46
N LEU A 18 -4.81 7.45 -3.54
CA LEU A 18 -6.23 7.73 -3.73
C LEU A 18 -7.03 6.45 -3.92
N ILE A 19 -6.48 5.42 -4.56
CA ILE A 19 -7.12 4.11 -4.68
C ILE A 19 -7.11 3.41 -3.32
N GLN A 20 -6.00 3.39 -2.58
CA GLN A 20 -5.98 2.82 -1.22
C GLN A 20 -6.82 3.62 -0.21
N LEU A 21 -6.90 4.95 -0.37
CA LEU A 21 -7.75 5.82 0.43
C LEU A 21 -9.22 5.65 0.01
N TYR A 22 -9.50 5.47 -1.28
CA TYR A 22 -10.82 5.11 -1.81
C TYR A 22 -11.25 3.75 -1.29
N GLU A 23 -10.44 2.69 -1.37
CA GLU A 23 -10.76 1.36 -0.83
C GLU A 23 -10.96 1.43 0.69
N LYS A 24 -10.06 2.09 1.43
CA LYS A 24 -10.22 2.27 2.89
C LYS A 24 -11.44 3.10 3.27
N ILE A 25 -11.76 4.17 2.54
CA ILE A 25 -12.97 4.96 2.79
C ILE A 25 -14.21 4.18 2.34
N ARG A 26 -14.20 3.53 1.18
CA ARG A 26 -15.26 2.67 0.64
C ARG A 26 -15.61 1.55 1.60
N ASN A 27 -14.60 0.89 2.16
CA ASN A 27 -14.76 -0.17 3.16
C ASN A 27 -15.18 0.41 4.52
N ALA A 28 -14.70 1.60 4.90
CA ALA A 28 -15.19 2.35 6.08
C ALA A 28 -16.53 3.10 5.86
N CYS A 29 -17.07 3.10 4.65
CA CYS A 29 -18.34 3.71 4.22
C CYS A 29 -19.25 2.67 3.54
N VAL A 30 -19.00 1.39 3.80
CA VAL A 30 -20.00 0.32 3.81
C VAL A 30 -21.20 0.84 4.65
N PRO A 31 -22.44 0.61 4.19
CA PRO A 31 -23.33 1.72 3.87
C PRO A 31 -23.71 2.64 5.03
N ILE A 32 -23.73 3.96 4.78
CA ILE A 32 -24.38 4.94 5.67
C ILE A 32 -25.87 4.63 5.97
N PRO A 33 -26.67 3.96 5.11
CA PRO A 33 -27.90 3.34 5.61
C PRO A 33 -27.58 2.16 6.55
N GLU A 34 -27.53 2.45 7.86
CA GLU A 34 -28.55 1.95 8.82
C GLU A 34 -28.38 2.42 10.27
N THR A 35 -27.24 3.04 10.67
CA THR A 35 -26.94 3.23 12.11
C THR A 35 -26.72 4.66 12.63
N VAL A 36 -26.43 5.68 11.80
CA VAL A 36 -26.19 7.06 12.28
C VAL A 36 -27.12 8.07 11.61
N ASN A 37 -28.35 8.12 12.10
CA ASN A 37 -29.28 9.20 11.84
C ASN A 37 -28.83 10.44 12.65
N GLN A 38 -28.55 11.57 11.99
CA GLN A 38 -28.12 12.80 12.67
C GLN A 38 -29.12 13.30 13.72
N ASN A 39 -30.40 12.96 13.57
CA ASN A 39 -31.43 13.30 14.56
C ASN A 39 -31.24 12.50 15.87
N ASP A 40 -30.84 11.23 15.78
CA ASP A 40 -30.69 10.35 16.93
C ASP A 40 -29.40 10.69 17.70
N LEU A 41 -28.31 10.99 16.99
CA LEU A 41 -27.04 11.45 17.58
C LEU A 41 -27.22 12.70 18.48
N SER A 42 -28.17 13.58 18.16
CA SER A 42 -28.50 14.75 18.98
C SER A 42 -29.10 14.36 20.34
N GLN A 43 -29.89 13.29 20.38
CA GLN A 43 -30.49 12.77 21.60
C GLN A 43 -29.45 12.04 22.45
N ASP A 44 -28.52 11.29 21.83
CA ASP A 44 -27.42 10.62 22.54
C ASP A 44 -26.45 11.61 23.19
N ILE A 45 -26.14 12.73 22.51
CA ILE A 45 -25.35 13.84 23.08
C ILE A 45 -26.04 14.43 24.33
N ILE A 46 -27.36 14.60 24.28
CA ILE A 46 -28.15 15.09 25.44
C ILE A 46 -28.17 14.03 26.56
N ASN A 47 -28.34 12.75 26.22
CA ASN A 47 -28.38 11.65 27.19
C ASN A 47 -27.05 11.52 27.96
N SER A 48 -25.92 11.49 27.25
CA SER A 48 -24.59 11.39 27.87
C SER A 48 -24.27 12.64 28.72
N HIS A 49 -24.69 13.84 28.29
CA HIS A 49 -24.56 15.04 29.14
C HIS A 49 -25.35 14.93 30.45
N ASN A 50 -26.59 14.43 30.41
CA ASN A 50 -27.42 14.26 31.60
C ASN A 50 -26.83 13.26 32.60
N GLU A 51 -26.26 12.14 32.11
CA GLU A 51 -25.59 11.15 32.97
C GLU A 51 -24.30 11.72 33.57
N ILE A 52 -23.55 12.54 32.82
CA ILE A 52 -22.39 13.27 33.35
C ILE A 52 -22.79 14.23 34.49
N GLU A 53 -23.86 15.02 34.33
CA GLU A 53 -24.35 15.91 35.40
C GLU A 53 -24.77 15.12 36.65
N LYS A 54 -25.41 13.96 36.48
CA LYS A 54 -25.74 13.06 37.59
C LYS A 54 -24.48 12.58 38.33
N LEU A 55 -23.46 12.09 37.60
CA LEU A 55 -22.18 11.66 38.19
C LEU A 55 -21.43 12.80 38.89
N VAL A 56 -21.53 14.04 38.39
CA VAL A 56 -20.98 15.23 39.05
C VAL A 56 -21.72 15.56 40.35
N ASN A 57 -23.05 15.40 40.38
CA ASN A 57 -23.84 15.58 41.59
C ASN A 57 -23.50 14.52 42.66
N GLU A 58 -23.36 13.25 42.28
CA GLU A 58 -22.89 12.18 43.18
C GLU A 58 -21.51 12.51 43.78
N ILE A 59 -20.56 13.03 42.99
CA ILE A 59 -19.25 13.48 43.48
C ILE A 59 -19.37 14.64 44.49
N ASN A 60 -20.30 15.59 44.27
CA ASN A 60 -20.58 16.67 45.21
C ASN A 60 -21.19 16.17 46.53
N GLU A 61 -22.13 15.22 46.46
CA GLU A 61 -22.76 14.60 47.64
C GLU A 61 -21.72 13.87 48.49
N ILE A 62 -20.92 12.97 47.89
CA ILE A 62 -19.84 12.24 48.57
C ILE A 62 -18.84 13.20 49.25
N ARG A 63 -18.51 14.32 48.61
CA ARG A 63 -17.63 15.36 49.16
C ARG A 63 -18.27 16.11 50.35
N SER A 64 -19.59 16.23 50.40
CA SER A 64 -20.31 16.92 51.47
C SER A 64 -20.58 16.03 52.69
N GLU A 65 -20.84 14.74 52.49
CA GLU A 65 -21.10 13.78 53.56
C GLU A 65 -19.82 13.23 54.21
N LYS A 66 -18.76 13.01 53.43
CA LYS A 66 -17.51 12.38 53.91
C LYS A 66 -16.34 13.38 53.93
N LYS A 67 -15.56 13.36 55.01
CA LYS A 67 -14.22 13.99 55.04
C LYS A 67 -13.24 13.18 54.18
N LEU A 68 -13.14 13.54 52.91
CA LEU A 68 -12.13 13.00 51.99
C LEU A 68 -10.70 13.38 52.45
N PRO A 69 -9.68 12.51 52.22
CA PRO A 69 -8.28 12.89 52.45
C PRO A 69 -7.88 14.09 51.61
N ASP A 70 -7.04 15.00 52.14
CA ASP A 70 -6.72 16.30 51.51
C ASP A 70 -6.31 16.18 50.03
N LYS A 71 -5.42 15.23 49.71
CA LYS A 71 -4.97 14.96 48.33
C LYS A 71 -6.07 14.44 47.40
N THR A 72 -7.11 13.79 47.93
CA THR A 72 -8.29 13.38 47.15
C THR A 72 -9.26 14.56 47.00
N ARG A 73 -9.42 15.35 48.06
CA ARG A 73 -10.26 16.55 48.07
C ARG A 73 -9.79 17.59 47.05
N GLU A 74 -8.50 17.94 47.04
CA GLU A 74 -7.89 18.89 46.09
C GLU A 74 -8.15 18.48 44.62
N LYS A 75 -7.99 17.19 44.32
CA LYS A 75 -8.27 16.61 43.00
C LYS A 75 -9.74 16.71 42.59
N VAL A 76 -10.65 16.39 43.51
CA VAL A 76 -12.09 16.49 43.29
C VAL A 76 -12.52 17.94 43.13
N GLU A 77 -11.99 18.85 43.95
CA GLU A 77 -12.24 20.29 43.86
C GLU A 77 -11.81 20.86 42.50
N TYR A 78 -10.65 20.46 41.99
CA TYR A 78 -10.19 20.87 40.66
C TYR A 78 -11.08 20.35 39.51
N VAL A 79 -11.51 19.08 39.55
CA VAL A 79 -12.46 18.54 38.55
C VAL A 79 -13.79 19.29 38.57
N LEU A 80 -14.34 19.56 39.77
CA LEU A 80 -15.59 20.30 39.95
C LEU A 80 -15.47 21.77 39.49
N GLU A 81 -14.34 22.42 39.75
CA GLU A 81 -14.08 23.78 39.27
C GLU A 81 -14.07 23.84 37.73
N GLN A 82 -13.39 22.90 37.07
CA GLN A 82 -13.36 22.81 35.60
C GLN A 82 -14.75 22.48 35.00
N TRP A 83 -15.56 21.68 35.69
CA TRP A 83 -16.95 21.42 35.29
C TRP A 83 -17.83 22.67 35.42
N ASN A 84 -17.80 23.33 36.58
CA ASN A 84 -18.60 24.52 36.88
C ASN A 84 -18.24 25.73 36.00
N ALA A 85 -16.98 25.84 35.57
CA ALA A 85 -16.57 26.84 34.59
C ALA A 85 -17.13 26.56 33.17
N SER A 86 -17.73 25.39 32.94
CA SER A 86 -18.20 24.96 31.63
C SER A 86 -19.71 25.22 31.45
N ASN A 87 -20.04 26.18 30.57
CA ASN A 87 -21.42 26.39 30.09
C ASN A 87 -21.94 25.27 29.13
N LEU A 88 -21.68 24.00 29.43
CA LEU A 88 -21.86 22.89 28.48
C LEU A 88 -23.31 22.73 27.99
N GLN A 89 -24.29 22.74 28.91
CA GLN A 89 -25.71 22.67 28.59
C GLN A 89 -26.17 23.80 27.65
N ASN A 90 -25.64 25.01 27.83
CA ASN A 90 -25.97 26.17 27.00
C ASN A 90 -25.37 26.04 25.58
N ASP A 91 -24.15 25.51 25.46
CA ASP A 91 -23.52 25.26 24.16
C ASP A 91 -24.25 24.13 23.40
N ILE A 92 -24.67 23.07 24.10
CA ILE A 92 -25.52 21.99 23.55
C ILE A 92 -26.89 22.53 23.12
N ASN A 93 -27.54 23.35 23.95
CA ASN A 93 -28.83 23.99 23.61
C ASN A 93 -28.71 24.99 22.45
N LYS A 94 -27.54 25.62 22.27
CA LYS A 94 -27.27 26.49 21.11
C LYS A 94 -27.09 25.68 19.83
N LEU A 95 -26.55 24.47 19.92
CA LEU A 95 -26.36 23.55 18.79
C LEU A 95 -27.65 22.82 18.38
N TYR A 96 -28.43 22.32 19.35
CA TYR A 96 -29.55 21.39 19.10
C TYR A 96 -30.92 21.88 19.65
N GLY A 97 -30.95 22.92 20.49
CA GLY A 97 -32.14 23.34 21.25
C GLY A 97 -33.18 24.16 20.47
N LYS A 98 -32.96 24.48 19.20
CA LYS A 98 -33.97 25.08 18.33
C LYS A 98 -34.59 24.02 17.42
N LYS A 99 -35.82 23.61 17.75
CA LYS A 99 -36.75 23.05 16.75
C LYS A 99 -37.09 24.12 15.73
N GLU A 100 -36.30 24.21 14.66
CA GLU A 100 -36.76 24.91 13.46
C GLU A 100 -38.03 24.22 12.96
N LYS A 101 -39.07 25.01 12.68
CA LYS A 101 -40.28 24.48 12.05
C LYS A 101 -39.87 24.01 10.66
N HIS A 102 -39.99 22.71 10.38
CA HIS A 102 -39.86 22.20 9.02
C HIS A 102 -40.83 22.95 8.10
N HIS A 103 -40.29 23.84 7.27
CA HIS A 103 -40.90 24.07 5.98
C HIS A 103 -40.62 22.80 5.15
N PRO A 104 -41.65 22.09 4.65
CA PRO A 104 -41.40 20.97 3.76
C PRO A 104 -40.69 21.51 2.51
N LEU A 105 -39.58 20.85 2.15
CA LEU A 105 -39.00 21.01 0.83
C LEU A 105 -40.07 20.64 -0.20
N SER A 106 -40.53 21.63 -0.96
CA SER A 106 -41.49 21.41 -2.04
C SER A 106 -40.97 20.32 -2.98
N PRO A 107 -41.80 19.34 -3.38
CA PRO A 107 -41.40 18.41 -4.43
C PRO A 107 -41.10 19.19 -5.72
N PRO A 108 -40.25 18.66 -6.62
CA PRO A 108 -40.07 19.25 -7.94
C PRO A 108 -41.42 19.36 -8.63
N SER A 109 -41.74 20.56 -9.12
CA SER A 109 -43.06 20.87 -9.67
C SER A 109 -43.34 20.03 -10.92
N GLN A 110 -44.43 19.26 -10.88
CA GLN A 110 -45.03 18.72 -12.09
C GLN A 110 -45.65 19.88 -12.91
N GLY A 111 -44.84 20.48 -13.78
CA GLY A 111 -45.31 21.36 -14.85
C GLY A 111 -45.96 20.53 -15.95
N GLY A 112 -47.28 20.67 -16.11
CA GLY A 112 -48.09 19.76 -16.94
C GLY A 112 -47.91 19.89 -18.45
N SER A 113 -48.35 18.83 -19.14
CA SER A 113 -48.42 18.72 -20.60
C SER A 113 -49.24 19.84 -21.26
N LYS A 114 -48.71 20.46 -22.32
CA LYS A 114 -49.47 21.09 -23.42
C LYS A 114 -48.71 21.03 -24.76
N ASN A 115 -49.15 20.10 -25.60
CA ASN A 115 -49.36 20.22 -27.05
C ASN A 115 -48.24 20.65 -28.04
N PHE A 116 -47.88 19.64 -28.87
CA PHE A 116 -47.86 19.65 -30.35
C PHE A 116 -46.68 20.20 -31.19
N HIS A 117 -46.34 19.37 -32.20
CA HIS A 117 -45.73 19.64 -33.51
C HIS A 117 -44.22 19.98 -33.67
N SER A 118 -43.44 18.92 -33.95
CA SER A 118 -42.72 18.66 -35.22
C SER A 118 -42.08 19.80 -36.03
N VAL A 119 -40.82 19.60 -36.48
CA VAL A 119 -40.31 19.69 -37.89
C VAL A 119 -38.77 19.95 -37.98
N THR A 120 -38.07 19.00 -38.61
CA THR A 120 -36.77 19.06 -39.35
C THR A 120 -35.44 19.57 -38.75
N THR A 121 -34.42 18.71 -38.87
CA THR A 121 -33.01 19.00 -39.23
C THR A 121 -32.89 19.62 -40.64
N PRO A 122 -31.92 20.51 -40.97
CA PRO A 122 -30.45 20.24 -40.90
C PRO A 122 -29.65 21.47 -40.39
N SER A 123 -28.37 21.81 -40.68
CA SER A 123 -27.30 21.31 -41.60
C SER A 123 -25.90 21.78 -41.14
N SER A 124 -24.83 21.05 -41.50
CA SER A 124 -23.43 21.55 -41.57
C SER A 124 -23.14 22.15 -42.98
N PRO A 125 -21.95 22.74 -43.32
CA PRO A 125 -20.77 23.13 -42.53
C PRO A 125 -20.38 24.65 -42.79
N PRO A 126 -19.14 25.05 -43.14
CA PRO A 126 -18.09 25.57 -42.24
C PRO A 126 -17.64 27.02 -42.54
N SER A 127 -16.83 27.64 -41.67
CA SER A 127 -15.84 28.66 -42.10
C SER A 127 -14.76 28.97 -41.05
N LYS A 128 -13.60 29.44 -41.53
CA LYS A 128 -12.47 29.93 -40.74
C LYS A 128 -12.66 31.42 -40.40
N GLY A 129 -12.16 31.85 -39.25
CA GLY A 129 -11.97 33.26 -38.92
C GLY A 129 -11.25 33.36 -37.59
N GLY A 130 -9.97 33.74 -37.60
CA GLY A 130 -9.21 33.98 -36.38
C GLY A 130 -9.28 35.46 -36.01
N GLU A 131 -9.42 35.76 -34.73
CA GLU A 131 -9.03 37.06 -34.19
C GLU A 131 -8.68 36.94 -32.71
N THR A 132 -7.90 37.90 -32.22
CA THR A 132 -7.23 37.88 -30.92
C THR A 132 -8.21 37.94 -29.75
N GLY A 133 -8.22 36.89 -28.92
CA GLY A 133 -8.93 36.86 -27.65
C GLY A 133 -7.96 36.89 -26.46
N GLU A 134 -8.04 37.93 -25.63
CA GLU A 134 -7.31 38.03 -24.38
C GLU A 134 -7.57 36.82 -23.47
N VAL A 135 -6.56 36.40 -22.70
CA VAL A 135 -6.75 35.42 -21.62
C VAL A 135 -7.59 36.05 -20.52
N LYS A 136 -8.91 35.96 -20.66
CA LYS A 136 -9.82 36.13 -19.52
C LYS A 136 -9.49 35.04 -18.51
N THR A 137 -8.88 35.44 -17.42
CA THR A 137 -8.77 34.64 -16.19
C THR A 137 -10.18 34.29 -15.72
N THR A 138 -10.70 33.15 -16.17
CA THR A 138 -11.95 32.60 -15.67
C THR A 138 -11.77 32.31 -14.20
N GLY A 139 -12.64 32.93 -13.40
CA GLY A 139 -12.44 33.04 -11.97
C GLY A 139 -12.35 31.69 -11.27
N ILE A 140 -11.56 31.69 -10.20
CA ILE A 140 -11.70 30.74 -9.08
C ILE A 140 -13.20 30.58 -8.78
N PRO A 141 -13.76 29.35 -8.74
CA PRO A 141 -15.17 29.14 -8.43
C PRO A 141 -15.53 29.80 -7.08
N PRO A 142 -16.45 30.78 -7.06
CA PRO A 142 -16.75 31.54 -5.86
C PRO A 142 -17.80 30.80 -5.01
N ASP A 143 -17.39 29.71 -4.35
CA ASP A 143 -18.05 29.24 -3.11
C ASP A 143 -17.25 28.11 -2.43
N ILE A 144 -16.13 28.46 -1.79
CA ILE A 144 -15.76 27.72 -0.56
C ILE A 144 -16.62 28.33 0.53
N LYS A 145 -17.85 27.80 0.68
CA LYS A 145 -18.75 28.19 1.77
C LYS A 145 -17.98 28.04 3.08
N GLN A 146 -18.04 29.08 3.92
CA GLN A 146 -17.48 29.00 5.27
C GLN A 146 -18.04 27.75 5.97
N PRO A 147 -17.26 27.05 6.82
CA PRO A 147 -17.78 25.92 7.56
C PRO A 147 -19.05 26.37 8.29
N PRO A 148 -20.19 25.68 8.11
CA PRO A 148 -21.47 26.15 8.63
C PRO A 148 -21.35 26.40 10.14
N GLU A 149 -22.01 27.42 10.66
CA GLU A 149 -21.83 27.89 12.05
C GLU A 149 -21.90 26.74 13.08
N ARG A 150 -22.77 25.75 12.80
CA ARG A 150 -22.86 24.48 13.52
C ARG A 150 -21.50 23.77 13.68
N ASN A 151 -20.71 23.60 12.62
CA ASN A 151 -19.41 22.90 12.68
C ASN A 151 -18.39 23.68 13.55
N ILE A 152 -18.41 25.01 13.49
CA ILE A 152 -17.55 25.86 14.34
C ILE A 152 -17.93 25.66 15.82
N LEU A 153 -19.23 25.68 16.12
CA LEU A 153 -19.77 25.45 17.46
C LEU A 153 -19.50 24.02 17.97
N THR A 154 -19.68 22.99 17.15
CA THR A 154 -19.40 21.59 17.49
C THR A 154 -17.91 21.38 17.78
N LEU A 155 -17.01 22.00 17.01
CA LEU A 155 -15.56 21.93 17.25
C LEU A 155 -15.16 22.66 18.54
N ALA A 156 -15.75 23.82 18.82
CA ALA A 156 -15.54 24.54 20.07
C ALA A 156 -15.99 23.71 21.28
N LEU A 157 -17.18 23.07 21.19
CA LEU A 157 -17.71 22.16 22.20
C LEU A 157 -16.80 20.95 22.41
N LEU A 158 -16.37 20.27 21.32
CA LEU A 158 -15.46 19.12 21.36
C LEU A 158 -14.14 19.45 22.05
N ASN A 159 -13.55 20.62 21.77
CA ASN A 159 -12.31 21.06 22.41
C ASN A 159 -12.50 21.33 23.92
N LYS A 160 -13.66 21.88 24.32
CA LYS A 160 -14.04 22.11 25.71
C LYS A 160 -14.16 20.81 26.50
N VAL A 161 -14.89 19.82 25.96
CA VAL A 161 -15.05 18.50 26.60
C VAL A 161 -13.71 17.76 26.70
N LYS A 162 -12.85 17.85 25.66
CA LYS A 162 -11.47 17.31 25.73
C LYS A 162 -10.63 17.95 26.83
N GLY A 163 -10.79 19.26 27.06
CA GLY A 163 -10.16 19.95 28.19
C GLY A 163 -10.55 19.33 29.53
N ILE A 164 -11.86 19.19 29.78
CA ILE A 164 -12.42 18.59 31.01
C ILE A 164 -11.93 17.14 31.17
N HIS A 165 -12.03 16.31 30.13
CA HIS A 165 -11.56 14.92 30.17
C HIS A 165 -10.05 14.81 30.46
N SER A 166 -9.22 15.73 29.94
CA SER A 166 -7.76 15.68 30.15
C SER A 166 -7.34 15.91 31.61
N VAL A 167 -8.18 16.57 32.40
CA VAL A 167 -7.97 16.82 33.84
C VAL A 167 -8.22 15.55 34.69
N ILE A 168 -8.96 14.57 34.17
CA ILE A 168 -9.34 13.36 34.92
C ILE A 168 -8.29 12.25 34.75
N ASN A 169 -7.17 12.35 35.46
CA ASN A 169 -6.13 11.31 35.54
C ASN A 169 -5.78 11.00 37.02
N LEU A 170 -6.56 10.11 37.67
CA LEU A 170 -6.61 10.07 39.13
C LEU A 170 -6.47 8.68 39.75
N SER A 171 -5.43 8.51 40.58
CA SER A 171 -5.48 7.67 41.79
C SER A 171 -6.10 8.47 42.94
N VAL A 172 -7.19 7.95 43.52
CA VAL A 172 -8.01 8.53 44.62
C VAL A 172 -8.48 7.42 45.56
N SER A 173 -9.11 7.77 46.69
CA SER A 173 -9.72 6.78 47.59
C SER A 173 -10.84 5.98 46.91
N LYS A 174 -11.12 4.77 47.42
CA LYS A 174 -12.15 3.88 46.86
C LYS A 174 -13.52 4.58 46.77
N ASP A 175 -13.87 5.42 47.74
CA ASP A 175 -15.15 6.15 47.84
C ASP A 175 -15.51 7.02 46.64
N VAL A 176 -14.53 7.50 45.86
CA VAL A 176 -14.77 8.40 44.70
C VAL A 176 -14.18 7.83 43.40
N LYS A 177 -13.39 6.75 43.49
CA LYS A 177 -12.68 6.17 42.33
C LYS A 177 -13.64 5.66 41.26
N GLU A 178 -14.75 5.06 41.66
CA GLU A 178 -15.74 4.49 40.76
C GLU A 178 -16.49 5.58 39.99
N THR A 179 -17.11 6.54 40.68
CA THR A 179 -17.83 7.67 40.05
C THR A 179 -16.92 8.51 39.13
N LEU A 180 -15.66 8.76 39.52
CA LEU A 180 -14.68 9.43 38.64
C LEU A 180 -14.25 8.59 37.43
N SER A 181 -14.28 7.26 37.53
CA SER A 181 -14.03 6.37 36.39
C SER A 181 -15.20 6.38 35.41
N ASN A 182 -16.44 6.34 35.93
CA ASN A 182 -17.65 6.41 35.12
C ASN A 182 -17.76 7.77 34.41
N LEU A 183 -17.50 8.88 35.12
CA LEU A 183 -17.44 10.23 34.57
C LEU A 183 -16.43 10.34 33.41
N ARG A 184 -15.27 9.71 33.55
CA ARG A 184 -14.25 9.70 32.50
C ARG A 184 -14.70 8.95 31.25
N GLU A 185 -15.35 7.80 31.41
CA GLU A 185 -15.82 7.00 30.29
C GLU A 185 -16.99 7.68 29.57
N GLU A 186 -17.93 8.31 30.29
CA GLU A 186 -19.00 9.10 29.66
C GLU A 186 -18.48 10.35 28.94
N LEU A 187 -17.50 11.07 29.50
CA LEU A 187 -16.84 12.16 28.78
C LEU A 187 -16.14 11.68 27.50
N LYS A 188 -15.60 10.46 27.50
CA LYS A 188 -15.01 9.82 26.32
C LYS A 188 -16.08 9.42 25.29
N ASN A 189 -17.24 8.93 25.72
CA ASN A 189 -18.40 8.68 24.87
C ASN A 189 -18.86 9.97 24.19
N LEU A 190 -19.07 11.05 24.96
CA LEU A 190 -19.45 12.37 24.44
C LEU A 190 -18.42 12.96 23.47
N ILE A 191 -17.12 12.79 23.72
CA ILE A 191 -16.05 13.15 22.76
C ILE A 191 -16.18 12.38 21.45
N GLY A 192 -16.54 11.09 21.51
CA GLY A 192 -16.81 10.27 20.33
C GLY A 192 -17.99 10.80 19.52
N LEU A 193 -19.15 11.02 20.16
CA LEU A 193 -20.36 11.53 19.51
C LEU A 193 -20.14 12.91 18.85
N LEU A 194 -19.48 13.84 19.54
CA LEU A 194 -19.17 15.17 19.00
C LEU A 194 -18.16 15.15 17.86
N ALA A 195 -17.18 14.23 17.90
CA ALA A 195 -16.24 14.03 16.79
C ALA A 195 -16.92 13.39 15.57
N GLU A 196 -17.88 12.50 15.81
CA GLU A 196 -18.70 11.89 14.75
C GLU A 196 -19.61 12.93 14.07
N ASP A 197 -20.32 13.78 14.83
CA ASP A 197 -21.15 14.84 14.24
C ASP A 197 -20.32 15.82 13.40
N TYR A 198 -19.20 16.30 13.95
CA TYR A 198 -18.29 17.20 13.23
C TYR A 198 -17.71 16.58 11.95
N SER A 199 -17.33 15.30 12.01
CA SER A 199 -16.76 14.60 10.86
C SER A 199 -17.81 14.15 9.84
N THR A 200 -19.08 13.99 10.22
CA THR A 200 -20.15 13.51 9.32
C THR A 200 -20.29 14.36 8.06
N SER A 201 -20.28 15.69 8.19
CA SER A 201 -20.32 16.60 7.02
C SER A 201 -19.13 16.38 6.07
N ILE A 202 -17.94 16.11 6.62
CA ILE A 202 -16.72 15.84 5.86
C ILE A 202 -16.82 14.46 5.19
N LYS A 203 -17.31 13.43 5.89
CA LYS A 203 -17.57 12.09 5.34
C LYS A 203 -18.56 12.13 4.18
N MET A 204 -19.62 12.93 4.26
CA MET A 204 -20.60 13.10 3.17
C MET A 204 -19.98 13.75 1.93
N VAL A 205 -19.28 14.87 2.07
CA VAL A 205 -18.58 15.53 0.95
C VAL A 205 -17.53 14.61 0.32
N LEU A 206 -16.81 13.85 1.15
CA LEU A 206 -15.80 12.89 0.71
C LEU A 206 -16.44 11.72 -0.05
N ARG A 207 -17.55 11.15 0.45
CA ARG A 207 -18.34 10.13 -0.26
C ARG A 207 -18.79 10.65 -1.63
N ASP A 208 -19.38 11.84 -1.68
CA ASP A 208 -19.91 12.40 -2.92
C ASP A 208 -18.80 12.69 -3.94
N PHE A 209 -17.63 13.16 -3.47
CA PHE A 209 -16.43 13.27 -4.31
C PHE A 209 -15.97 11.90 -4.86
N LEU A 210 -15.88 10.87 -4.01
CA LEU A 210 -15.42 9.54 -4.43
C LEU A 210 -16.40 8.86 -5.41
N VAL A 211 -17.71 9.04 -5.23
CA VAL A 211 -18.74 8.54 -6.17
C VAL A 211 -18.61 9.23 -7.53
N ASN A 212 -18.50 10.56 -7.55
CA ASN A 212 -18.32 11.29 -8.81
C ASN A 212 -16.98 10.95 -9.50
N PHE A 213 -15.92 10.71 -8.72
CA PHE A 213 -14.64 10.24 -9.24
C PHE A 213 -14.74 8.84 -9.87
N ASP A 214 -15.43 7.89 -9.22
CA ASP A 214 -15.61 6.53 -9.73
C ASP A 214 -16.44 6.49 -11.03
N ILE A 215 -17.47 7.34 -11.13
CA ILE A 215 -18.24 7.52 -12.37
C ILE A 215 -17.31 7.99 -13.50
N ALA A 216 -16.57 9.10 -13.29
CA ALA A 216 -15.68 9.66 -14.31
C ALA A 216 -14.54 8.69 -14.70
N TYR A 217 -13.97 7.97 -13.72
CA TYR A 217 -12.93 6.96 -13.96
C TYR A 217 -13.48 5.76 -14.75
N SER A 218 -14.69 5.31 -14.43
CA SER A 218 -15.37 4.23 -15.15
C SER A 218 -15.78 4.63 -16.57
N GLU A 219 -16.18 5.88 -16.80
CA GLU A 219 -16.49 6.41 -18.13
C GLU A 219 -15.24 6.48 -19.01
N LEU A 220 -14.12 6.98 -18.48
CA LEU A 220 -12.84 7.02 -19.20
C LEU A 220 -12.37 5.60 -19.58
N LYS A 221 -12.40 4.66 -18.62
CA LYS A 221 -12.07 3.25 -18.89
C LYS A 221 -12.94 2.66 -20.02
N ARG A 222 -14.25 2.94 -20.02
CA ARG A 222 -15.15 2.47 -21.09
C ARG A 222 -14.85 3.11 -22.45
N ALA A 223 -14.54 4.41 -22.49
CA ALA A 223 -14.22 5.11 -23.73
C ALA A 223 -12.94 4.54 -24.41
N GLU A 224 -11.96 4.13 -23.60
CA GLU A 224 -10.70 3.51 -24.06
C GLU A 224 -10.78 1.97 -24.15
N SER A 225 -11.95 1.36 -23.89
CA SER A 225 -12.14 -0.10 -23.83
C SER A 225 -11.23 -0.85 -22.83
N LEU A 226 -10.84 -0.16 -21.75
CA LEU A 226 -9.98 -0.67 -20.69
C LEU A 226 -10.76 -1.27 -19.51
N ILE A 227 -10.11 -2.20 -18.82
CA ILE A 227 -10.58 -2.91 -17.62
C ILE A 227 -9.36 -3.03 -16.69
N ASP A 228 -9.48 -2.64 -15.42
CA ASP A 228 -8.42 -2.85 -14.41
C ASP A 228 -8.58 -4.15 -13.60
N PHE A 229 -7.61 -4.46 -12.73
CA PHE A 229 -7.64 -5.72 -11.97
C PHE A 229 -8.86 -5.85 -11.05
N THR A 230 -9.34 -4.75 -10.48
CA THR A 230 -10.54 -4.74 -9.62
C THR A 230 -11.81 -4.86 -10.48
N ASP A 231 -11.84 -4.24 -11.65
CA ASP A 231 -12.91 -4.46 -12.63
C ASP A 231 -13.03 -5.92 -13.06
N LEU A 232 -11.91 -6.65 -13.26
CA LEU A 232 -11.95 -8.06 -13.66
C LEU A 232 -12.73 -8.92 -12.66
N GLU A 233 -12.57 -8.66 -11.37
CA GLU A 233 -13.32 -9.34 -10.31
C GLU A 233 -14.78 -8.83 -10.27
N ALA A 234 -14.99 -7.52 -10.19
CA ALA A 234 -16.31 -6.92 -10.04
C ALA A 234 -17.24 -7.19 -11.25
N LYS A 235 -16.73 -7.07 -12.48
CA LYS A 235 -17.48 -7.34 -13.72
C LYS A 235 -17.72 -8.84 -13.92
N THR A 236 -16.82 -9.71 -13.46
CA THR A 236 -17.09 -11.16 -13.42
C THR A 236 -18.25 -11.46 -12.47
N ILE A 237 -18.30 -10.87 -11.27
CA ILE A 237 -19.43 -11.00 -10.35
C ILE A 237 -20.72 -10.47 -10.97
N GLU A 238 -20.68 -9.30 -11.60
CA GLU A 238 -21.82 -8.70 -12.30
C GLU A 238 -22.33 -9.63 -13.42
N LEU A 239 -21.45 -10.14 -14.28
CA LEU A 239 -21.77 -11.05 -15.36
C LEU A 239 -22.42 -12.33 -14.84
N LEU A 240 -21.84 -12.98 -13.82
CA LEU A 240 -22.34 -14.23 -13.25
C LEU A 240 -23.70 -14.05 -12.56
N LYS A 241 -23.92 -12.92 -11.86
CA LYS A 241 -25.21 -12.59 -11.23
C LYS A 241 -26.29 -12.27 -12.27
N ASN A 242 -25.97 -11.44 -13.27
CA ASN A 242 -26.93 -10.96 -14.27
C ASN A 242 -27.22 -11.99 -15.37
N LYS A 243 -26.26 -12.85 -15.72
CA LYS A 243 -26.36 -13.88 -16.77
C LYS A 243 -26.24 -15.27 -16.15
N LYS A 244 -27.23 -15.66 -15.34
CA LYS A 244 -27.28 -16.94 -14.61
C LYS A 244 -27.04 -18.20 -15.49
N TYR A 245 -27.30 -18.14 -16.80
CA TYR A 245 -26.98 -19.24 -17.71
C TYR A 245 -25.47 -19.46 -17.87
N ILE A 246 -24.66 -18.39 -17.89
CA ILE A 246 -23.19 -18.46 -17.94
C ILE A 246 -22.67 -19.07 -16.64
N ALA A 247 -23.18 -18.63 -15.49
CA ALA A 247 -22.83 -19.21 -14.19
C ALA A 247 -23.19 -20.70 -14.12
N LYS A 248 -24.33 -21.12 -14.70
CA LYS A 248 -24.72 -22.53 -14.80
C LYS A 248 -23.79 -23.34 -15.72
N GLU A 249 -23.43 -22.79 -16.88
CA GLU A 249 -22.48 -23.42 -17.82
C GLU A 249 -21.11 -23.64 -17.15
N ILE A 250 -20.60 -22.64 -16.43
CA ILE A 250 -19.34 -22.73 -15.70
C ILE A 250 -19.43 -23.75 -14.55
N LYS A 251 -20.53 -23.76 -13.76
CA LYS A 251 -20.80 -24.79 -12.73
C LYS A 251 -20.82 -26.21 -13.30
N GLN A 252 -21.26 -26.38 -14.55
CA GLN A 252 -21.29 -27.68 -15.23
C GLN A 252 -19.93 -28.05 -15.84
N LYS A 253 -19.12 -27.06 -16.24
CA LYS A 253 -17.79 -27.24 -16.82
C LYS A 253 -16.76 -27.75 -15.81
N PHE A 254 -16.79 -27.26 -14.57
CA PHE A 254 -15.81 -27.61 -13.55
C PHE A 254 -16.28 -28.74 -12.63
N LYS A 255 -15.83 -29.97 -12.91
CA LYS A 255 -16.08 -31.13 -12.03
C LYS A 255 -15.49 -30.95 -10.63
N TYR A 256 -14.33 -30.29 -10.52
CA TYR A 256 -13.69 -29.90 -9.27
C TYR A 256 -13.07 -28.51 -9.41
N ILE A 257 -13.01 -27.77 -8.31
CA ILE A 257 -12.36 -26.46 -8.17
C ILE A 257 -11.36 -26.62 -7.02
N LEU A 258 -10.09 -26.34 -7.30
CA LEU A 258 -9.01 -26.39 -6.31
C LEU A 258 -8.50 -24.96 -6.11
N ILE A 259 -8.35 -24.56 -4.86
CA ILE A 259 -7.87 -23.22 -4.48
C ILE A 259 -6.75 -23.38 -3.45
N ASP A 260 -5.60 -22.82 -3.79
CA ASP A 260 -4.40 -22.77 -2.97
C ASP A 260 -4.26 -21.37 -2.35
N GLU A 261 -3.47 -21.25 -1.28
CA GLU A 261 -3.24 -19.99 -0.53
C GLU A 261 -4.55 -19.27 -0.12
N PHE A 262 -5.57 -20.03 0.31
CA PHE A 262 -6.92 -19.50 0.55
C PHE A 262 -6.99 -18.45 1.67
N GLN A 263 -6.00 -18.41 2.58
CA GLN A 263 -5.91 -17.38 3.62
C GLN A 263 -5.69 -15.95 3.08
N ASP A 264 -5.36 -15.81 1.79
CA ASP A 264 -5.06 -14.53 1.14
C ASP A 264 -6.15 -14.08 0.13
N ILE A 265 -7.35 -14.68 0.16
CA ILE A 265 -8.46 -14.29 -0.75
C ILE A 265 -9.27 -13.09 -0.25
N SER A 266 -9.87 -12.36 -1.19
CA SER A 266 -10.83 -11.27 -0.92
C SER A 266 -12.29 -11.74 -0.93
N ARG A 267 -13.21 -10.93 -0.36
CA ARG A 267 -14.67 -11.15 -0.48
C ARG A 267 -15.15 -11.21 -1.93
N LEU A 268 -14.52 -10.46 -2.84
CA LEU A 268 -14.88 -10.48 -4.26
C LEU A 268 -14.54 -11.85 -4.87
N GLN A 269 -13.34 -12.35 -4.61
CA GLN A 269 -12.91 -13.68 -5.06
C GLN A 269 -13.79 -14.79 -4.46
N LYS A 270 -14.07 -14.73 -3.14
CA LYS A 270 -15.03 -15.64 -2.48
C LYS A 270 -16.41 -15.62 -3.15
N THR A 271 -16.92 -14.44 -3.49
CA THR A 271 -18.20 -14.29 -4.21
C THR A 271 -18.16 -14.94 -5.59
N ILE A 272 -17.06 -14.82 -6.33
CA ILE A 272 -16.89 -15.50 -7.63
C ILE A 272 -16.92 -17.02 -7.43
N ILE A 273 -16.16 -17.53 -6.45
CA ILE A 273 -16.09 -18.97 -6.12
C ILE A 273 -17.48 -19.53 -5.80
N ASP A 274 -18.27 -18.86 -4.96
CA ASP A 274 -19.63 -19.28 -4.61
C ASP A 274 -20.60 -19.24 -5.82
N LEU A 275 -20.42 -18.25 -6.70
CA LEU A 275 -21.18 -18.14 -7.95
C LEU A 275 -20.84 -19.21 -8.98
N ILE A 276 -19.72 -19.93 -8.87
CA ILE A 276 -19.29 -20.96 -9.85
C ILE A 276 -19.11 -22.38 -9.28
N ARG A 277 -19.07 -22.56 -7.96
CA ARG A 277 -18.98 -23.88 -7.32
C ARG A 277 -20.30 -24.64 -7.32
N ASN A 278 -20.23 -25.95 -7.20
CA ASN A 278 -21.32 -26.79 -6.72
C ASN A 278 -21.13 -27.02 -5.20
N LYS A 279 -22.03 -27.79 -4.57
CA LYS A 279 -21.94 -28.07 -3.14
C LYS A 279 -20.62 -28.79 -2.81
N ASP A 280 -20.38 -29.92 -3.47
CA ASP A 280 -19.35 -30.90 -3.08
C ASP A 280 -18.17 -30.96 -4.07
N ASN A 281 -17.82 -29.84 -4.70
CA ASN A 281 -16.74 -29.79 -5.71
C ASN A 281 -15.61 -28.78 -5.42
N LEU A 282 -15.58 -28.16 -4.24
CA LEU A 282 -14.55 -27.21 -3.84
C LEU A 282 -13.55 -27.87 -2.90
N PHE A 283 -12.26 -27.78 -3.23
CA PHE A 283 -11.14 -28.20 -2.40
C PHE A 283 -10.27 -26.98 -2.09
N ILE A 284 -9.94 -26.79 -0.82
CA ILE A 284 -9.26 -25.60 -0.30
C ILE A 284 -7.97 -26.03 0.40
N VAL A 285 -6.89 -25.30 0.14
CA VAL A 285 -5.61 -25.38 0.85
C VAL A 285 -5.24 -23.98 1.33
N GLY A 286 -4.71 -23.88 2.55
CA GLY A 286 -4.25 -22.62 3.13
C GLY A 286 -3.78 -22.79 4.58
N ASP A 287 -3.19 -21.74 5.13
CA ASP A 287 -2.74 -21.64 6.52
C ASP A 287 -2.96 -20.21 7.02
N GLU A 288 -3.86 -20.03 7.99
CA GLU A 288 -4.16 -18.71 8.57
C GLU A 288 -2.92 -17.99 9.12
N LYS A 289 -1.91 -18.74 9.58
CA LYS A 289 -0.66 -18.20 10.14
C LYS A 289 0.25 -17.60 9.06
N GLN A 290 -0.05 -17.86 7.78
CA GLN A 290 0.67 -17.34 6.62
C GLN A 290 -0.08 -16.20 5.91
N SER A 291 -1.24 -15.76 6.39
CA SER A 291 -1.95 -14.60 5.82
C SER A 291 -1.14 -13.33 6.00
N ILE A 292 -0.66 -12.77 4.89
CA ILE A 292 0.21 -11.58 4.88
C ILE A 292 -0.29 -10.47 3.95
N TYR A 293 -1.37 -10.72 3.19
CA TYR A 293 -1.90 -9.80 2.19
C TYR A 293 -3.11 -8.96 2.65
N GLY A 294 -3.41 -8.86 3.95
CA GLY A 294 -4.51 -8.03 4.47
C GLY A 294 -4.45 -6.53 4.11
N PHE A 295 -3.33 -6.03 3.58
CA PHE A 295 -3.22 -4.68 2.99
C PHE A 295 -3.74 -4.59 1.53
N ARG A 296 -4.23 -5.70 0.98
CA ARG A 296 -4.84 -5.87 -0.35
C ARG A 296 -6.26 -6.46 -0.25
N ASP A 297 -6.94 -6.22 0.87
CA ASP A 297 -8.28 -6.70 1.17
C ASP A 297 -8.42 -8.25 1.15
N ALA A 298 -7.35 -8.95 1.53
CA ALA A 298 -7.44 -10.34 1.95
C ALA A 298 -8.03 -10.44 3.37
N GLU A 299 -8.98 -11.35 3.57
CA GLU A 299 -9.70 -11.51 4.84
C GLU A 299 -9.56 -12.95 5.36
N VAL A 300 -8.70 -13.12 6.36
CA VAL A 300 -8.43 -14.43 7.00
C VAL A 300 -9.66 -15.00 7.70
N GLU A 301 -10.58 -14.13 8.10
CA GLU A 301 -11.89 -14.46 8.65
C GLU A 301 -12.69 -15.37 7.71
N ILE A 302 -12.57 -15.19 6.38
CA ILE A 302 -13.24 -16.05 5.39
C ILE A 302 -12.74 -17.50 5.47
N PHE A 303 -11.45 -17.71 5.75
CA PHE A 303 -10.87 -19.03 5.94
C PHE A 303 -11.34 -19.65 7.27
N GLN A 304 -11.37 -18.85 8.34
CA GLN A 304 -11.84 -19.29 9.66
C GLN A 304 -13.34 -19.63 9.68
N ASP A 305 -14.19 -18.89 8.98
CA ASP A 305 -15.63 -19.16 8.92
C ASP A 305 -15.91 -20.45 8.14
N ILE A 306 -15.19 -20.71 7.03
CA ILE A 306 -15.28 -22.00 6.33
C ILE A 306 -14.82 -23.16 7.22
N GLN A 307 -13.79 -22.99 8.04
CA GLN A 307 -13.38 -24.02 9.00
C GLN A 307 -14.46 -24.32 10.05
N LYS A 308 -15.21 -23.32 10.52
CA LYS A 308 -16.33 -23.50 11.47
C LYS A 308 -17.54 -24.17 10.82
N ASP A 309 -17.84 -23.81 9.57
CA ASP A 309 -19.00 -24.30 8.82
C ASP A 309 -18.81 -25.68 8.17
N SER A 310 -17.57 -26.20 8.12
CA SER A 310 -17.25 -27.47 7.46
C SER A 310 -17.45 -28.69 8.36
N ASP A 311 -17.96 -29.79 7.79
CA ASP A 311 -18.06 -31.08 8.47
C ASP A 311 -16.68 -31.55 8.94
N ARG A 312 -16.59 -32.05 10.18
CA ARG A 312 -15.30 -32.43 10.80
C ARG A 312 -14.48 -33.44 9.99
N GLU A 313 -15.13 -34.34 9.25
CA GLU A 313 -14.47 -35.33 8.38
C GLU A 313 -13.83 -34.71 7.12
N SER A 314 -14.21 -33.49 6.75
CA SER A 314 -13.66 -32.77 5.59
C SER A 314 -12.42 -31.91 5.93
N LEU A 315 -12.13 -31.71 7.22
CA LEU A 315 -11.02 -30.88 7.68
C LEU A 315 -9.76 -31.74 7.92
N ILE A 316 -8.74 -31.53 7.08
CA ILE A 316 -7.47 -32.26 7.14
C ILE A 316 -6.36 -31.32 7.65
N SER A 317 -5.84 -31.59 8.85
CA SER A 317 -4.70 -30.87 9.43
C SER A 317 -3.37 -31.53 9.04
N LEU A 318 -2.42 -30.76 8.51
CA LEU A 318 -1.11 -31.25 8.07
C LEU A 318 0.02 -30.61 8.90
N ASN A 319 0.40 -31.29 9.99
CA ASN A 319 1.44 -30.80 10.92
C ASN A 319 2.87 -31.24 10.57
N GLU A 320 3.04 -32.08 9.54
CA GLU A 320 4.35 -32.57 9.09
C GLU A 320 5.00 -31.62 8.07
N ASN A 321 6.15 -31.07 8.44
CA ASN A 321 6.94 -30.19 7.60
C ASN A 321 8.07 -30.97 6.90
N PHE A 322 7.99 -31.06 5.58
CA PHE A 322 9.00 -31.72 4.72
C PHE A 322 10.04 -30.74 4.14
N ARG A 323 10.02 -29.47 4.56
CA ARG A 323 10.83 -28.37 3.98
C ARG A 323 12.02 -27.99 4.86
N SER A 324 11.85 -28.06 6.18
CA SER A 324 12.77 -27.49 7.18
C SER A 324 13.29 -28.53 8.15
N ARG A 325 14.56 -28.38 8.55
CA ARG A 325 15.24 -29.23 9.55
C ARG A 325 14.56 -29.10 10.93
N PRO A 326 14.58 -30.16 11.77
CA PRO A 326 13.95 -30.14 13.10
C PRO A 326 14.29 -28.89 13.92
N GLN A 327 15.58 -28.50 13.99
CA GLN A 327 16.02 -27.37 14.80
C GLN A 327 15.41 -26.02 14.36
N VAL A 328 15.01 -25.88 13.08
CA VAL A 328 14.30 -24.70 12.59
C VAL A 328 12.85 -24.70 13.08
N LEU A 329 12.21 -25.87 13.07
CA LEU A 329 10.84 -26.04 13.57
C LEU A 329 10.77 -25.82 15.07
N ASP A 330 11.72 -26.37 15.83
CA ASP A 330 11.81 -26.21 17.29
C ASP A 330 11.86 -24.73 17.71
N PHE A 331 12.66 -23.93 17.00
CA PHE A 331 12.79 -22.49 17.23
C PHE A 331 11.52 -21.70 16.86
N ILE A 332 10.90 -22.03 15.72
CA ILE A 332 9.63 -21.42 15.29
C ILE A 332 8.53 -21.75 16.31
N ASN A 333 8.36 -23.02 16.67
CA ASN A 333 7.43 -23.46 17.71
C ASN A 333 7.70 -22.71 19.03
N HIS A 334 8.96 -22.60 19.48
CA HIS A 334 9.32 -21.90 20.72
C HIS A 334 8.95 -20.41 20.73
N ILE A 335 9.13 -19.71 19.61
CA ILE A 335 8.77 -18.29 19.49
C ILE A 335 7.24 -18.13 19.44
N PHE A 336 6.57 -18.82 18.52
CA PHE A 336 5.17 -18.57 18.25
C PHE A 336 4.23 -19.10 19.33
N ASN A 337 4.58 -20.16 20.07
CA ASN A 337 3.82 -20.60 21.26
C ASN A 337 3.74 -19.52 22.36
N ARG A 338 4.64 -18.52 22.36
CA ARG A 338 4.63 -17.39 23.31
C ARG A 338 3.96 -16.13 22.74
N LEU A 339 4.07 -15.90 21.44
CA LEU A 339 3.47 -14.75 20.77
C LEU A 339 1.99 -14.96 20.42
N TRP A 340 1.61 -16.23 20.24
CA TRP A 340 0.28 -16.68 19.87
C TRP A 340 -0.20 -17.73 20.89
N PRO A 341 -0.37 -17.36 22.17
CA PRO A 341 -0.89 -18.29 23.16
C PRO A 341 -2.31 -18.73 22.77
N ASP A 342 -2.60 -20.02 22.91
CA ASP A 342 -3.94 -20.56 22.68
C ASP A 342 -4.90 -19.94 23.71
N ASN A 343 -5.74 -19.01 23.28
CA ASN A 343 -6.69 -18.28 24.15
C ASN A 343 -7.82 -19.15 24.73
N SER A 344 -7.72 -20.48 24.63
CA SER A 344 -8.62 -21.46 25.25
C SER A 344 -8.39 -21.66 26.77
N THR A 345 -7.33 -21.09 27.35
CA THR A 345 -7.05 -21.18 28.80
C THR A 345 -7.03 -19.81 29.51
N ASN A 346 -8.03 -18.98 29.23
CA ASN A 346 -8.39 -17.84 30.09
C ASN A 346 -9.64 -18.16 30.92
N GLN A 347 -9.52 -19.16 31.79
CA GLN A 347 -10.16 -19.08 33.12
C GLN A 347 -9.07 -18.74 34.13
N GLN A 348 -9.44 -17.96 35.14
CA GLN A 348 -8.51 -17.27 36.03
C GLN A 348 -7.74 -18.25 36.92
N GLU A 349 -6.41 -18.10 36.97
CA GLU A 349 -5.65 -18.39 38.18
C GLU A 349 -4.85 -17.14 38.57
N ASP A 350 -5.20 -16.57 39.73
CA ASP A 350 -4.47 -15.44 40.32
C ASP A 350 -3.06 -15.87 40.73
N PRO A 351 -2.03 -15.03 40.56
CA PRO A 351 -0.64 -15.42 40.78
C PRO A 351 -0.22 -15.36 42.26
N PHE A 352 -0.97 -16.01 43.17
CA PHE A 352 -0.62 -16.13 44.60
C PHE A 352 -1.30 -17.33 45.31
N ASP A 353 -0.77 -18.54 45.15
CA ASP A 353 -0.49 -19.41 46.31
C ASP A 353 0.68 -20.35 46.00
N SER A 354 1.59 -20.50 46.96
CA SER A 354 2.85 -21.24 46.82
C SER A 354 3.07 -22.18 48.01
N THR A 355 2.07 -23.00 48.34
CA THR A 355 2.22 -24.09 49.33
C THR A 355 1.44 -25.36 48.99
N SER A 356 2.14 -26.47 48.73
CA SER A 356 1.86 -27.86 49.17
C SER A 356 2.35 -28.93 48.17
N PRO A 357 2.65 -30.19 48.62
CA PRO A 357 3.71 -30.98 48.02
C PRO A 357 3.28 -32.10 47.05
N ILE A 358 4.27 -32.52 46.25
CA ILE A 358 4.29 -33.67 45.34
C ILE A 358 3.82 -34.96 46.03
N SER A 359 2.98 -35.74 45.34
CA SER A 359 2.70 -37.15 45.64
C SER A 359 3.06 -38.06 44.45
N PRO A 360 3.55 -39.29 44.65
CA PRO A 360 3.94 -40.20 43.56
C PRO A 360 2.74 -40.91 42.90
N PRO A 361 2.92 -41.52 41.71
CA PRO A 361 1.83 -42.18 40.99
C PRO A 361 1.48 -43.56 41.56
N SER A 362 0.20 -43.93 41.48
CA SER A 362 -0.31 -45.29 41.73
C SER A 362 -0.73 -45.94 40.42
N GLU A 363 -0.22 -47.14 40.14
CA GLU A 363 -0.54 -47.92 38.95
C GLU A 363 -1.87 -48.69 39.07
N GLY A 364 -2.54 -48.91 37.93
CA GLY A 364 -3.46 -50.05 37.72
C GLY A 364 -4.96 -49.74 37.79
N GLY A 365 -5.65 -49.96 36.68
CA GLY A 365 -7.12 -49.91 36.58
C GLY A 365 -7.61 -49.62 35.17
N ASP A 366 -7.77 -50.65 34.35
CA ASP A 366 -8.31 -50.57 32.99
C ASP A 366 -9.79 -50.98 33.01
N GLU A 367 -10.72 -50.03 32.83
CA GLU A 367 -12.10 -50.30 32.40
C GLU A 367 -12.75 -49.01 31.88
N GLY A 368 -13.45 -49.11 30.75
CA GLY A 368 -13.67 -47.98 29.83
C GLY A 368 -14.56 -46.83 30.29
N GLU A 369 -14.12 -45.61 30.00
CA GLU A 369 -14.96 -44.42 29.86
C GLU A 369 -14.85 -43.82 28.44
N VAL A 370 -16.00 -43.56 27.83
CA VAL A 370 -16.12 -42.68 26.65
C VAL A 370 -16.03 -41.23 27.14
N SER A 371 -14.81 -40.74 27.35
CA SER A 371 -14.58 -39.39 27.89
C SER A 371 -13.61 -38.58 27.03
N SER A 372 -14.08 -37.41 26.60
CA SER A 372 -13.30 -36.19 26.33
C SER A 372 -11.95 -36.29 25.57
N LEU A 373 -11.92 -36.86 24.36
CA LEU A 373 -10.83 -36.64 23.39
C LEU A 373 -10.86 -35.23 22.74
N LEU A 374 -11.14 -34.20 23.54
CA LEU A 374 -11.07 -32.78 23.19
C LEU A 374 -10.10 -32.05 24.13
N THR A 375 -8.82 -32.37 24.00
CA THR A 375 -7.75 -31.41 24.25
C THR A 375 -6.95 -31.27 22.95
N ASN A 376 -6.73 -30.03 22.51
CA ASN A 376 -6.16 -29.72 21.20
C ASN A 376 -4.71 -30.24 21.08
N THR A 377 -4.53 -31.37 20.38
CA THR A 377 -3.23 -32.04 20.27
C THR A 377 -2.31 -31.33 19.28
N THR A 378 -1.56 -30.35 19.81
CA THR A 378 -0.31 -29.83 19.26
C THR A 378 -0.36 -29.29 17.82
N HIS A 379 -0.63 -27.99 17.67
CA HIS A 379 -0.32 -27.21 16.46
C HIS A 379 1.19 -27.00 16.20
N GLN A 380 2.04 -27.86 16.78
CA GLN A 380 3.49 -27.79 16.64
C GLN A 380 3.93 -28.48 15.35
N LEU A 381 4.75 -27.78 14.56
CA LEU A 381 5.33 -28.34 13.34
C LEU A 381 6.31 -29.45 13.70
N LYS A 382 6.13 -30.63 13.11
CA LYS A 382 7.02 -31.80 13.26
C LYS A 382 7.79 -32.03 11.95
N ALA A 383 9.04 -32.49 12.01
CA ALA A 383 9.80 -32.78 10.80
C ALA A 383 9.30 -34.08 10.17
N GLY A 384 8.76 -34.01 8.94
CA GLY A 384 8.33 -35.17 8.15
C GLY A 384 9.42 -35.75 7.24
N ALA A 385 10.63 -35.17 7.24
CA ALA A 385 11.74 -35.58 6.40
C ALA A 385 13.03 -35.77 7.21
N GLU A 386 13.84 -36.74 6.80
CA GLU A 386 15.22 -36.86 7.25
C GLU A 386 16.12 -35.85 6.49
N PHE A 387 17.12 -35.32 7.19
CA PHE A 387 18.07 -34.35 6.64
C PHE A 387 19.50 -34.79 6.97
N SER A 388 20.41 -34.69 5.99
CA SER A 388 21.84 -34.93 6.16
C SER A 388 22.43 -34.10 7.31
N ASN A 389 23.49 -34.56 7.98
CA ASN A 389 24.11 -33.79 9.06
C ASN A 389 24.61 -32.41 8.55
N LYS A 390 24.48 -31.36 9.36
CA LYS A 390 24.88 -29.97 9.01
C LYS A 390 26.01 -29.52 9.94
N PRO A 391 27.19 -29.14 9.43
CA PRO A 391 28.36 -28.79 10.26
C PRO A 391 28.26 -27.41 10.93
N VAL A 392 27.36 -26.55 10.44
CA VAL A 392 27.06 -25.23 11.00
C VAL A 392 25.64 -25.21 11.57
N PRO A 393 25.33 -24.38 12.58
CA PRO A 393 24.01 -24.38 13.21
C PRO A 393 22.88 -24.11 12.19
N SER A 394 21.69 -24.63 12.47
CA SER A 394 20.50 -24.41 11.64
C SER A 394 19.97 -22.97 11.73
N ILE A 395 20.24 -22.28 12.85
CA ILE A 395 19.87 -20.89 13.13
C ILE A 395 21.11 -20.17 13.68
N GLU A 396 21.34 -18.94 13.22
CA GLU A 396 22.45 -18.09 13.63
C GLU A 396 21.91 -16.66 13.77
N ILE A 397 22.23 -15.99 14.87
CA ILE A 397 21.77 -14.62 15.15
C ILE A 397 22.99 -13.70 15.06
N ILE A 398 23.01 -12.84 14.05
CA ILE A 398 24.04 -11.81 13.87
C ILE A 398 23.50 -10.50 14.45
N VAL A 399 24.18 -9.99 15.49
CA VAL A 399 23.87 -8.68 16.08
C VAL A 399 24.88 -7.67 15.54
N ALA A 400 24.38 -6.66 14.82
CA ALA A 400 25.20 -5.58 14.25
C ALA A 400 24.86 -4.25 14.95
N GLU A 401 25.86 -3.68 15.61
CA GLU A 401 25.74 -2.40 16.32
C GLU A 401 26.38 -1.25 15.53
N GLY A 402 25.93 -0.02 15.79
CA GLY A 402 26.44 1.21 15.19
C GLY A 402 25.90 2.41 15.95
N LYS A 403 26.50 3.59 15.76
CA LYS A 403 26.10 4.83 16.45
C LYS A 403 24.68 5.28 16.09
N ASP A 404 24.25 4.92 14.88
CA ASP A 404 22.89 5.12 14.40
C ASP A 404 22.40 3.90 13.59
N LYS A 405 21.11 3.93 13.24
CA LYS A 405 20.45 2.87 12.44
C LYS A 405 21.15 2.63 11.08
N THR A 406 21.66 3.67 10.43
CA THR A 406 22.32 3.58 9.12
C THR A 406 23.68 2.88 9.23
N GLU A 407 24.46 3.22 10.26
CA GLU A 407 25.73 2.55 10.55
C GLU A 407 25.51 1.08 10.91
N ALA A 408 24.55 0.78 11.79
CA ALA A 408 24.19 -0.60 12.15
C ALA A 408 23.77 -1.42 10.91
N ARG A 409 22.97 -0.85 9.99
CA ARG A 409 22.55 -1.51 8.74
C ARG A 409 23.71 -1.75 7.76
N LYS A 410 24.75 -0.92 7.75
CA LYS A 410 25.98 -1.15 6.96
C LYS A 410 26.78 -2.32 7.50
N TRP A 411 26.94 -2.42 8.82
CA TRP A 411 27.60 -3.57 9.46
C TRP A 411 26.81 -4.85 9.23
N GLU A 412 25.49 -4.83 9.44
CA GLU A 412 24.57 -5.93 9.17
C GLU A 412 24.71 -6.46 7.72
N SER A 413 24.72 -5.56 6.72
CA SER A 413 24.85 -5.98 5.32
C SER A 413 26.22 -6.55 4.98
N MET A 414 27.29 -6.08 5.64
CA MET A 414 28.65 -6.58 5.46
C MET A 414 28.84 -7.96 6.10
N GLU A 415 28.41 -8.16 7.34
CA GLU A 415 28.54 -9.46 8.03
C GLU A 415 27.70 -10.54 7.35
N ILE A 416 26.48 -10.22 6.88
CA ILE A 416 25.69 -11.17 6.08
C ILE A 416 26.40 -11.54 4.77
N ALA A 417 27.00 -10.57 4.06
CA ALA A 417 27.72 -10.85 2.81
C ALA A 417 28.97 -11.71 3.04
N LYS A 418 29.76 -11.42 4.08
CA LYS A 418 30.89 -12.27 4.52
C LYS A 418 30.42 -13.68 4.83
N ARG A 419 29.36 -13.82 5.63
CA ARG A 419 28.86 -15.11 6.11
C ARG A 419 28.37 -16.00 4.98
N ILE A 420 27.68 -15.43 3.99
CA ILE A 420 27.27 -16.16 2.77
C ILE A 420 28.52 -16.65 2.01
N LYS A 421 29.52 -15.79 1.82
CA LYS A 421 30.76 -16.14 1.13
C LYS A 421 31.52 -17.26 1.84
N GLU A 422 31.73 -17.15 3.16
CA GLU A 422 32.38 -18.19 3.97
C GLU A 422 31.72 -19.57 3.83
N ILE A 423 30.38 -19.62 3.85
CA ILE A 423 29.64 -20.87 3.76
C ILE A 423 29.80 -21.52 2.37
N VAL A 424 29.81 -20.71 1.30
CA VAL A 424 30.02 -21.18 -0.08
C VAL A 424 31.48 -21.60 -0.30
N ASP A 425 32.44 -20.79 0.15
CA ASP A 425 33.88 -21.05 -0.02
C ASP A 425 34.34 -22.31 0.74
N LYS A 426 33.75 -22.59 1.92
CA LYS A 426 33.96 -23.87 2.63
C LYS A 426 33.32 -25.07 1.93
N GLY A 427 32.13 -24.89 1.33
CA GLY A 427 31.44 -25.92 0.56
C GLY A 427 30.98 -27.16 1.35
N GLU A 428 31.07 -27.15 2.68
CA GLU A 428 30.79 -28.30 3.55
C GLU A 428 29.29 -28.67 3.63
N ILE A 429 28.40 -27.72 3.34
CA ILE A 429 26.95 -27.96 3.36
C ILE A 429 26.52 -28.65 2.06
N ARG A 430 25.86 -29.80 2.21
CA ARG A 430 25.23 -30.54 1.11
C ARG A 430 23.76 -30.16 0.96
N ILE A 431 23.35 -29.90 -0.28
CA ILE A 431 21.97 -29.64 -0.67
C ILE A 431 21.40 -30.93 -1.26
N THR A 432 20.39 -31.47 -0.59
CA THR A 432 19.64 -32.66 -0.97
C THR A 432 18.21 -32.27 -1.35
N ASN A 433 17.78 -32.61 -2.57
CA ASN A 433 16.42 -32.39 -3.05
C ASN A 433 15.91 -33.71 -3.64
N LYS A 434 14.65 -34.11 -3.37
CA LYS A 434 14.03 -35.31 -3.94
C LYS A 434 14.07 -35.36 -5.49
N ARG A 435 14.33 -34.23 -6.17
CA ARG A 435 14.41 -34.09 -7.63
C ARG A 435 15.82 -33.83 -8.20
N GLU A 436 16.83 -33.55 -7.38
CA GLU A 436 18.20 -33.26 -7.86
C GLU A 436 19.21 -34.24 -7.28
N ARG A 437 20.33 -34.45 -7.99
CA ARG A 437 21.50 -35.11 -7.38
C ARG A 437 22.06 -34.22 -6.28
N GLU A 438 22.52 -34.85 -5.20
CA GLU A 438 23.18 -34.17 -4.09
C GLU A 438 24.38 -33.34 -4.60
N ARG A 439 24.49 -32.11 -4.10
CA ARG A 439 25.51 -31.14 -4.52
C ARG A 439 25.96 -30.27 -3.36
N ASN A 440 27.09 -29.60 -3.51
CA ASN A 440 27.52 -28.57 -2.58
C ASN A 440 26.55 -27.37 -2.62
N ILE A 441 26.52 -26.63 -1.52
CA ILE A 441 25.87 -25.32 -1.43
C ILE A 441 26.53 -24.32 -2.40
N SER A 442 25.72 -23.39 -2.88
CA SER A 442 26.09 -22.38 -3.87
C SER A 442 25.27 -21.11 -3.66
N TYR A 443 25.67 -19.99 -4.25
CA TYR A 443 25.01 -18.69 -4.01
C TYR A 443 23.50 -18.65 -4.30
N ARG A 444 22.98 -19.51 -5.20
CA ARG A 444 21.54 -19.63 -5.49
C ARG A 444 20.71 -20.28 -4.38
N ASP A 445 21.36 -20.89 -3.39
CA ASP A 445 20.71 -21.56 -2.26
C ASP A 445 20.41 -20.59 -1.09
N PHE A 446 20.75 -19.31 -1.24
CA PHE A 446 20.53 -18.26 -0.25
C PHE A 446 19.41 -17.32 -0.70
N ALA A 447 18.55 -16.93 0.25
CA ALA A 447 17.58 -15.86 0.10
C ALA A 447 17.77 -14.87 1.26
N ILE A 448 17.88 -13.57 0.94
CA ILE A 448 17.89 -12.50 1.94
C ILE A 448 16.51 -11.85 1.93
N LEU A 449 15.77 -12.01 3.03
CA LEU A 449 14.39 -11.53 3.17
C LEU A 449 14.35 -10.25 4.00
N PHE A 450 13.59 -9.27 3.53
CA PHE A 450 13.44 -7.97 4.18
C PHE A 450 11.98 -7.64 4.43
N ARG A 451 11.67 -7.04 5.59
CA ARG A 451 10.32 -6.50 5.87
C ARG A 451 9.95 -5.35 4.93
N SER A 452 10.93 -4.56 4.49
CA SER A 452 10.78 -3.50 3.49
C SER A 452 12.05 -3.36 2.64
N THR A 453 11.90 -2.92 1.39
CA THR A 453 13.01 -2.88 0.43
C THR A 453 13.88 -1.61 0.51
N THR A 454 13.77 -0.83 1.59
CA THR A 454 14.36 0.52 1.70
C THR A 454 15.90 0.47 1.63
N ASP A 455 16.50 -0.43 2.40
CA ASP A 455 17.95 -0.47 2.62
C ASP A 455 18.70 -1.46 1.69
N ILE A 456 18.00 -2.04 0.69
CA ILE A 456 18.55 -3.05 -0.24
C ILE A 456 19.85 -2.59 -0.92
N LYS A 457 20.03 -1.28 -1.15
CA LYS A 457 21.25 -0.75 -1.78
C LYS A 457 22.52 -0.98 -0.96
N LEU A 458 22.42 -1.05 0.38
CA LEU A 458 23.55 -1.38 1.24
C LEU A 458 23.98 -2.84 1.03
N TYR A 459 23.00 -3.75 0.92
CA TYR A 459 23.21 -5.16 0.64
C TYR A 459 23.74 -5.42 -0.77
N GLU A 460 23.17 -4.78 -1.80
CA GLU A 460 23.71 -4.83 -3.16
C GLU A 460 25.19 -4.40 -3.20
N HIS A 461 25.57 -3.40 -2.39
CA HIS A 461 26.95 -2.93 -2.30
C HIS A 461 27.85 -3.93 -1.55
N SER A 462 27.48 -4.39 -0.36
CA SER A 462 28.28 -5.35 0.43
C SER A 462 28.48 -6.68 -0.29
N LEU A 463 27.45 -7.22 -0.95
CA LEU A 463 27.56 -8.43 -1.77
C LEU A 463 28.48 -8.20 -2.98
N SER A 464 28.30 -7.09 -3.70
CA SER A 464 29.17 -6.73 -4.82
C SER A 464 30.62 -6.47 -4.42
N HIS A 465 30.87 -5.97 -3.21
CA HIS A 465 32.22 -5.69 -2.70
C HIS A 465 33.01 -6.95 -2.35
N LEU A 466 32.32 -8.05 -2.05
CA LEU A 466 32.92 -9.36 -1.75
C LEU A 466 32.83 -10.34 -2.93
N ASP A 467 32.49 -9.87 -4.13
CA ASP A 467 32.26 -10.67 -5.34
C ASP A 467 31.16 -11.76 -5.20
N VAL A 468 30.20 -11.56 -4.27
CA VAL A 468 29.06 -12.45 -4.08
C VAL A 468 28.00 -12.15 -5.16
N PRO A 469 27.69 -13.08 -6.07
CA PRO A 469 26.67 -12.86 -7.10
C PRO A 469 25.27 -12.85 -6.48
N TYR A 470 24.46 -11.86 -6.85
CA TYR A 470 23.12 -11.65 -6.29
C TYR A 470 22.10 -11.24 -7.36
N TYR A 471 20.82 -11.48 -7.07
CA TYR A 471 19.68 -11.04 -7.87
C TYR A 471 18.63 -10.40 -6.96
N VAL A 472 18.03 -9.29 -7.42
CA VAL A 472 16.95 -8.59 -6.68
C VAL A 472 15.64 -8.79 -7.42
N VAL A 473 14.75 -9.60 -6.84
CA VAL A 473 13.38 -9.76 -7.32
C VAL A 473 12.66 -8.41 -7.24
N SER A 474 11.98 -8.00 -8.32
CA SER A 474 11.15 -6.78 -8.38
C SER A 474 11.87 -5.46 -8.04
N GLY A 475 13.10 -5.29 -8.52
CA GLY A 475 13.88 -4.06 -8.30
C GLY A 475 13.24 -2.79 -8.90
N ARG A 476 12.60 -1.97 -8.03
CA ARG A 476 12.12 -0.60 -8.33
C ARG A 476 13.21 0.34 -8.90
N GLY A 477 14.49 -0.04 -8.81
CA GLY A 477 15.63 0.70 -9.33
C GLY A 477 16.02 0.41 -10.79
N PHE A 478 15.35 -0.51 -11.52
CA PHE A 478 15.72 -0.87 -12.90
C PHE A 478 15.83 0.35 -13.83
N PHE A 479 14.77 1.16 -13.91
CA PHE A 479 14.73 2.38 -14.72
C PHE A 479 15.63 3.51 -14.19
N ASN A 480 16.18 3.38 -12.98
CA ASN A 480 17.07 4.34 -12.35
C ASN A 480 18.55 3.93 -12.46
N THR A 481 18.86 2.83 -13.18
CA THR A 481 20.25 2.47 -13.51
C THR A 481 20.80 3.43 -14.56
N THR A 482 22.11 3.68 -14.54
CA THR A 482 22.74 4.66 -15.43
C THR A 482 22.51 4.31 -16.89
N GLU A 483 22.74 3.05 -17.27
CA GLU A 483 22.60 2.55 -18.63
C GLU A 483 21.17 2.66 -19.18
N ILE A 484 20.14 2.44 -18.33
CA ILE A 484 18.74 2.66 -18.72
C ILE A 484 18.41 4.14 -18.74
N THR A 485 18.93 4.94 -17.82
CA THR A 485 18.72 6.40 -17.78
C THR A 485 19.31 7.08 -19.03
N ASP A 486 20.52 6.70 -19.44
CA ASP A 486 21.18 7.21 -20.64
C ASP A 486 20.38 6.85 -21.91
N LEU A 487 19.94 5.58 -22.02
CA LEU A 487 19.09 5.13 -23.12
C LEU A 487 17.75 5.90 -23.15
N MET A 488 17.10 6.06 -21.99
CA MET A 488 15.85 6.83 -21.89
C MET A 488 16.05 8.32 -22.22
N ASN A 489 17.21 8.91 -21.93
CA ASN A 489 17.52 10.27 -22.33
C ASN A 489 17.74 10.37 -23.85
N LEU A 490 18.40 9.40 -24.47
CA LEU A 490 18.53 9.32 -25.93
C LEU A 490 17.15 9.17 -26.60
N LEU A 491 16.29 8.29 -26.11
CA LEU A 491 14.91 8.16 -26.61
C LEU A 491 14.13 9.48 -26.49
N LYS A 492 14.28 10.24 -25.38
CA LYS A 492 13.67 11.57 -25.26
C LYS A 492 14.25 12.60 -26.24
N VAL A 493 15.52 12.51 -26.63
CA VAL A 493 16.13 13.38 -27.65
C VAL A 493 15.64 13.00 -29.05
N ILE A 494 15.44 11.72 -29.33
CA ILE A 494 14.80 11.26 -30.58
C ILE A 494 13.33 11.70 -30.64
N GLU A 495 12.65 11.73 -29.49
CA GLU A 495 11.26 12.19 -29.38
C GLU A 495 11.12 13.71 -29.50
N SER A 496 11.95 14.45 -28.76
CA SER A 496 11.98 15.90 -28.73
C SER A 496 13.43 16.37 -28.74
N PRO A 497 14.02 16.61 -29.93
CA PRO A 497 15.41 17.04 -30.05
C PRO A 497 15.71 18.37 -29.35
N LEU A 498 14.66 19.15 -29.08
CA LEU A 498 14.72 20.45 -28.42
C LEU A 498 14.80 20.38 -26.87
N ASP A 499 14.75 19.20 -26.24
CA ASP A 499 14.99 19.08 -24.79
C ASP A 499 16.50 19.08 -24.48
N GLU A 500 17.06 20.29 -24.41
CA GLU A 500 18.48 20.59 -24.20
C GLU A 500 19.08 19.85 -22.99
N ILE A 501 18.29 19.61 -21.95
CA ILE A 501 18.73 18.90 -20.74
C ILE A 501 19.00 17.42 -21.02
N ASN A 502 18.16 16.78 -21.86
CA ASN A 502 18.39 15.39 -22.26
C ASN A 502 19.51 15.33 -23.31
N LEU A 503 19.55 16.29 -24.25
CA LEU A 503 20.61 16.39 -25.25
C LEU A 503 21.99 16.53 -24.60
N ALA A 504 22.18 17.49 -23.70
CA ALA A 504 23.42 17.63 -22.94
C ALA A 504 23.77 16.37 -22.12
N SER A 505 22.77 15.68 -21.56
CA SER A 505 22.99 14.41 -20.87
C SER A 505 23.46 13.30 -21.81
N VAL A 506 22.95 13.22 -23.03
CA VAL A 506 23.33 12.22 -24.04
C VAL A 506 24.72 12.52 -24.61
N LEU A 507 25.03 13.79 -24.88
CA LEU A 507 26.35 14.24 -25.32
C LEU A 507 27.45 13.84 -24.31
N LYS A 508 27.20 13.97 -23.00
CA LYS A 508 28.12 13.50 -21.96
C LYS A 508 28.12 11.98 -21.73
N SER A 509 27.05 11.28 -22.09
CA SER A 509 26.91 9.83 -21.86
C SER A 509 27.84 9.00 -22.76
N PRO A 510 28.09 7.72 -22.45
CA PRO A 510 28.90 6.82 -23.30
C PRO A 510 28.34 6.55 -24.72
N PHE A 511 27.17 7.10 -25.08
CA PHE A 511 26.72 7.16 -26.47
C PHE A 511 27.64 8.06 -27.32
N VAL A 512 28.04 9.23 -26.79
CA VAL A 512 28.83 10.25 -27.51
C VAL A 512 30.13 10.53 -26.77
N GLY A 513 30.05 10.92 -25.49
CA GLY A 513 31.16 11.06 -24.57
C GLY A 513 32.01 12.32 -24.75
N ILE A 514 31.40 13.47 -25.07
CA ILE A 514 32.16 14.74 -25.03
C ILE A 514 32.46 15.16 -23.59
N ASP A 515 33.55 15.89 -23.44
CA ASP A 515 33.98 16.52 -22.19
C ASP A 515 33.15 17.77 -21.85
N ASP A 516 33.38 18.32 -20.65
CA ASP A 516 32.66 19.49 -20.14
C ASP A 516 33.02 20.81 -20.84
N ASP A 517 34.23 20.94 -21.41
CA ASP A 517 34.67 22.14 -22.13
C ASP A 517 34.05 22.19 -23.53
N ALA A 518 34.01 21.07 -24.24
CA ALA A 518 33.31 20.91 -25.50
C ALA A 518 31.79 21.15 -25.36
N LEU A 519 31.15 20.62 -24.30
CA LEU A 519 29.74 20.88 -24.03
C LEU A 519 29.50 22.36 -23.70
N PHE A 520 30.37 22.97 -22.87
CA PHE A 520 30.27 24.39 -22.54
C PHE A 520 30.36 25.25 -23.80
N ARG A 521 31.36 25.05 -24.66
CA ARG A 521 31.54 25.81 -25.92
C ARG A 521 30.37 25.65 -26.88
N LEU A 522 29.81 24.45 -26.99
CA LEU A 522 28.64 24.18 -27.82
C LEU A 522 27.39 24.94 -27.31
N ALA A 523 27.17 24.96 -26.00
CA ALA A 523 26.08 25.71 -25.38
C ALA A 523 26.30 27.24 -25.42
N ASP A 524 27.54 27.69 -25.22
CA ASP A 524 27.93 29.10 -25.31
C ASP A 524 27.66 29.64 -26.73
N TYR A 525 28.09 28.91 -27.75
CA TYR A 525 27.80 29.23 -29.16
C TYR A 525 26.30 29.26 -29.48
N ALA A 526 25.52 28.33 -28.91
CA ALA A 526 24.07 28.28 -29.09
C ALA A 526 23.35 29.48 -28.46
N HIS A 527 23.85 30.03 -27.35
CA HIS A 527 23.10 30.99 -26.53
C HIS A 527 23.65 32.43 -26.53
N ASN A 528 24.93 32.66 -26.88
CA ASN A 528 25.54 33.99 -26.86
C ASN A 528 25.42 34.76 -28.18
N ASN A 529 25.02 34.11 -29.27
CA ASN A 529 24.63 34.82 -30.49
C ASN A 529 23.28 35.54 -30.26
N ASN A 530 23.06 36.71 -30.89
CA ASN A 530 21.85 37.53 -30.69
C ASN A 530 20.53 36.88 -31.18
N GLU A 531 20.61 35.67 -31.73
CA GLU A 531 19.49 34.80 -32.04
C GLU A 531 19.37 33.74 -30.95
N LYS A 532 18.19 33.60 -30.32
CA LYS A 532 17.93 32.56 -29.31
C LYS A 532 17.88 31.16 -29.95
N ARG A 533 19.04 30.62 -30.32
CA ARG A 533 19.20 29.27 -30.85
C ARG A 533 19.18 28.25 -29.70
N LEU A 534 18.78 27.03 -30.04
CA LEU A 534 18.75 25.89 -29.12
C LEU A 534 19.96 24.99 -29.36
N LEU A 535 20.42 24.30 -28.31
CA LEU A 535 21.60 23.43 -28.32
C LEU A 535 21.60 22.41 -29.48
N TYR A 536 20.43 21.94 -29.91
CA TYR A 536 20.29 21.03 -31.05
C TYR A 536 20.75 21.65 -32.37
N GLN A 537 20.50 22.94 -32.59
CA GLN A 537 20.87 23.63 -33.84
C GLN A 537 22.38 23.85 -33.95
N ALA A 538 23.08 23.97 -32.82
CA ALA A 538 24.54 24.08 -32.80
C ALA A 538 25.26 22.76 -33.18
N LEU A 539 24.55 21.61 -33.20
CA LEU A 539 25.12 20.32 -33.62
C LEU A 539 25.47 20.29 -35.11
N ASP A 540 24.67 20.97 -35.95
CA ASP A 540 24.90 21.07 -37.40
C ASP A 540 26.01 22.07 -37.75
N GLU A 541 26.29 23.02 -36.84
CA GLU A 541 27.29 24.09 -37.02
C GLU A 541 28.61 23.85 -36.24
N VAL A 542 28.81 22.65 -35.68
CA VAL A 542 29.96 22.32 -34.80
C VAL A 542 31.34 22.51 -35.47
N ASP A 543 31.41 22.41 -36.80
CA ASP A 543 32.62 22.71 -37.58
C ASP A 543 33.03 24.19 -37.52
N THR A 544 32.10 25.11 -37.24
CA THR A 544 32.38 26.54 -37.13
C THR A 544 33.01 26.92 -35.78
N ILE A 545 32.78 26.11 -34.74
CA ILE A 545 33.22 26.34 -33.36
C ILE A 545 34.66 25.85 -33.22
N LYS A 546 35.65 26.69 -33.56
CA LYS A 546 37.07 26.32 -33.65
C LYS A 546 37.67 25.86 -32.31
N GLU A 547 37.10 26.34 -31.22
CA GLU A 547 37.57 26.13 -29.86
C GLU A 547 37.28 24.73 -29.32
N ILE A 548 36.39 23.95 -29.96
CA ILE A 548 36.14 22.55 -29.60
C ILE A 548 37.30 21.68 -30.12
N GLU A 549 37.82 20.75 -29.31
CA GLU A 549 38.85 19.81 -29.75
C GLU A 549 38.36 18.89 -30.87
N THR A 550 39.24 18.54 -31.81
CA THR A 550 38.91 17.69 -32.98
C THR A 550 38.18 16.40 -32.58
N HIS A 551 38.63 15.73 -31.53
CA HIS A 551 38.02 14.47 -31.08
C HIS A 551 36.57 14.63 -30.58
N SER A 552 36.27 15.72 -29.85
CA SER A 552 34.92 16.02 -29.39
C SER A 552 34.03 16.53 -30.53
N ARG A 553 34.59 17.27 -31.50
CA ARG A 553 33.91 17.64 -32.76
C ARG A 553 33.51 16.42 -33.58
N ASP A 554 34.44 15.49 -33.84
CA ASP A 554 34.19 14.26 -34.60
C ASP A 554 33.07 13.42 -33.96
N ARG A 555 33.05 13.33 -32.61
CA ARG A 555 31.99 12.67 -31.85
C ARG A 555 30.63 13.33 -32.01
N ILE A 556 30.56 14.66 -32.01
CA ILE A 556 29.32 15.41 -32.25
C ILE A 556 28.83 15.16 -33.68
N ILE A 557 29.69 15.26 -34.69
CA ILE A 557 29.33 15.00 -36.09
C ILE A 557 28.77 13.58 -36.29
N GLN A 558 29.45 12.57 -35.72
CA GLN A 558 28.97 11.17 -35.76
C GLN A 558 27.61 11.02 -35.06
N PHE A 559 27.39 11.73 -33.95
CA PHE A 559 26.11 11.71 -33.24
C PHE A 559 24.98 12.40 -34.03
N THR A 560 25.25 13.53 -34.68
CA THR A 560 24.28 14.23 -35.56
C THR A 560 23.87 13.33 -36.74
N GLN A 561 24.84 12.66 -37.38
CA GLN A 561 24.57 11.69 -38.45
C GLN A 561 23.71 10.53 -37.96
N PHE A 562 24.03 9.98 -36.78
CA PHE A 562 23.26 8.91 -36.14
C PHE A 562 21.83 9.35 -35.79
N LEU A 563 21.62 10.56 -35.24
CA LEU A 563 20.28 11.07 -34.97
C LEU A 563 19.45 11.19 -36.26
N ASN A 564 20.03 11.70 -37.34
CA ASN A 564 19.35 11.82 -38.63
C ASN A 564 18.95 10.44 -39.21
N GLU A 565 19.81 9.43 -39.08
CA GLU A 565 19.49 8.04 -39.45
C GLU A 565 18.34 7.47 -38.60
N VAL A 566 18.37 7.71 -37.29
CA VAL A 566 17.33 7.26 -36.35
C VAL A 566 15.97 7.94 -36.61
N GLN A 567 15.96 9.25 -36.90
CA GLN A 567 14.74 9.96 -37.30
C GLN A 567 14.13 9.41 -38.60
N GLY A 568 14.97 8.97 -39.55
CA GLY A 568 14.52 8.37 -40.81
C GLY A 568 13.84 6.99 -40.66
N ILE A 569 14.18 6.22 -39.62
CA ILE A 569 13.57 4.91 -39.34
C ILE A 569 12.42 4.97 -38.34
N LYS A 570 12.42 5.94 -37.40
CA LYS A 570 11.44 6.06 -36.30
C LYS A 570 9.98 5.83 -36.75
N PRO A 571 9.45 6.44 -37.82
CA PRO A 571 8.04 6.30 -38.19
C PRO A 571 7.67 4.94 -38.83
N ARG A 572 8.65 4.05 -39.06
CA ARG A 572 8.49 2.79 -39.81
C ARG A 572 8.91 1.57 -38.99
N THR A 573 9.16 1.74 -37.70
CA THR A 573 9.67 0.70 -36.82
C THR A 573 8.98 0.77 -35.47
N SER A 574 8.95 -0.35 -34.76
CA SER A 574 8.43 -0.41 -33.41
C SER A 574 9.50 -0.10 -32.37
N LEU A 575 9.11 0.18 -31.13
CA LEU A 575 10.02 0.64 -30.08
C LEU A 575 11.12 -0.37 -29.75
N TRP A 576 10.84 -1.67 -29.62
CA TRP A 576 11.92 -2.65 -29.35
C TRP A 576 12.89 -2.78 -30.53
N ASN A 577 12.40 -2.64 -31.77
CA ASN A 577 13.25 -2.62 -32.96
C ASN A 577 14.13 -1.37 -33.00
N LEU A 578 13.56 -0.20 -32.68
CA LEU A 578 14.28 1.07 -32.57
C LEU A 578 15.40 0.99 -31.53
N ILE A 579 15.09 0.51 -30.32
CA ILE A 579 16.08 0.31 -29.25
C ILE A 579 17.14 -0.71 -29.68
N SER A 580 16.75 -1.83 -30.30
CA SER A 580 17.69 -2.84 -30.79
C SER A 580 18.63 -2.30 -31.87
N PHE A 581 18.13 -1.45 -32.76
CA PHE A 581 18.94 -0.74 -33.75
C PHE A 581 19.93 0.21 -33.06
N ILE A 582 19.45 1.06 -32.15
CA ILE A 582 20.26 2.02 -31.38
C ILE A 582 21.41 1.30 -30.66
N LEU A 583 21.12 0.24 -29.89
CA LEU A 583 22.11 -0.48 -29.09
C LEU A 583 23.15 -1.21 -29.93
N ARG A 584 22.78 -1.69 -31.14
CA ARG A 584 23.71 -2.28 -32.10
C ARG A 584 24.58 -1.21 -32.77
N LYS A 585 23.95 -0.17 -33.34
CA LYS A 585 24.63 0.89 -34.12
C LYS A 585 25.64 1.69 -33.28
N THR A 586 25.34 1.92 -32.00
CA THR A 586 26.19 2.70 -31.08
C THR A 586 27.17 1.85 -30.26
N GLU A 587 27.06 0.52 -30.39
CA GLU A 587 27.71 -0.51 -29.55
C GLU A 587 27.57 -0.29 -28.03
N PHE A 588 26.54 0.46 -27.59
CA PHE A 588 26.39 0.90 -26.20
C PHE A 588 26.37 -0.26 -25.20
N GLN A 589 25.73 -1.37 -25.56
CA GLN A 589 25.75 -2.63 -24.83
C GLN A 589 27.17 -3.17 -24.59
N SER A 590 28.04 -3.15 -25.61
CA SER A 590 29.44 -3.59 -25.49
C SER A 590 30.26 -2.62 -24.64
N LYS A 591 30.06 -1.31 -24.83
CA LYS A 591 30.68 -0.26 -23.99
C LYS A 591 30.34 -0.45 -22.50
N MET A 592 29.12 -0.86 -22.16
CA MET A 592 28.71 -1.11 -20.77
C MET A 592 29.52 -2.21 -20.08
N LEU A 593 30.10 -3.17 -20.81
CA LEU A 593 30.93 -4.23 -20.24
C LEU A 593 32.26 -3.72 -19.64
N LEU A 594 32.72 -2.53 -20.07
CA LEU A 594 33.95 -1.90 -19.59
C LEU A 594 33.79 -1.21 -18.22
N PHE A 595 32.56 -0.99 -17.77
CA PHE A 595 32.26 -0.33 -16.51
C PHE A 595 32.13 -1.32 -15.34
N SER A 596 32.20 -0.81 -14.11
CA SER A 596 31.89 -1.59 -12.91
C SER A 596 30.49 -2.21 -13.02
N ASN A 597 30.39 -3.50 -12.62
CA ASN A 597 29.20 -4.34 -12.80
C ASN A 597 28.71 -4.47 -14.26
N GLY A 598 29.61 -4.36 -15.25
CA GLY A 598 29.26 -4.34 -16.67
C GLY A 598 28.37 -5.48 -17.17
N LYS A 599 28.55 -6.71 -16.67
CA LYS A 599 27.64 -7.84 -16.97
C LYS A 599 26.18 -7.57 -16.60
N LYS A 600 25.94 -6.90 -15.45
CA LYS A 600 24.59 -6.51 -14.98
C LYS A 600 24.03 -5.38 -15.83
N ARG A 601 24.86 -4.40 -16.22
CA ARG A 601 24.48 -3.30 -17.12
C ARG A 601 24.06 -3.83 -18.50
N TYR A 602 24.85 -4.73 -19.06
CA TYR A 602 24.53 -5.44 -20.31
C TYR A 602 23.20 -6.20 -20.21
N ALA A 603 23.00 -6.98 -19.14
CA ALA A 603 21.75 -7.69 -18.91
C ALA A 603 20.53 -6.75 -18.75
N ASN A 604 20.70 -5.57 -18.15
CA ASN A 604 19.65 -4.56 -18.06
C ASN A 604 19.22 -4.05 -19.45
N LEU A 605 20.18 -3.81 -20.34
CA LEU A 605 19.92 -3.36 -21.72
C LEU A 605 19.21 -4.44 -22.57
N LEU A 606 19.53 -5.72 -22.38
CA LEU A 606 18.74 -6.80 -22.99
C LEU A 606 17.32 -6.85 -22.41
N LYS A 607 17.19 -6.70 -21.09
CA LYS A 607 15.89 -6.74 -20.40
C LYS A 607 14.94 -5.62 -20.84
N ILE A 608 15.41 -4.40 -21.13
CA ILE A 608 14.50 -3.35 -21.61
C ILE A 608 13.99 -3.64 -23.03
N VAL A 609 14.81 -4.23 -23.91
CA VAL A 609 14.35 -4.70 -25.23
C VAL A 609 13.28 -5.79 -25.08
N GLU A 610 13.49 -6.76 -24.19
CA GLU A 610 12.51 -7.82 -23.89
C GLU A 610 11.20 -7.25 -23.30
N LEU A 611 11.28 -6.27 -22.39
CA LEU A 611 10.10 -5.61 -21.83
C LEU A 611 9.31 -4.84 -22.90
N CYS A 612 9.97 -4.09 -23.78
CA CYS A 612 9.30 -3.41 -24.90
C CYS A 612 8.66 -4.40 -25.87
N LYS A 613 9.36 -5.49 -26.20
CA LYS A 613 8.83 -6.54 -27.09
C LYS A 613 7.58 -7.20 -26.49
N ASN A 614 7.66 -7.63 -25.24
CA ASN A 614 6.53 -8.29 -24.57
C ASN A 614 5.32 -7.35 -24.40
N GLN A 615 5.53 -6.02 -24.33
CA GLN A 615 4.44 -5.04 -24.33
C GLN A 615 3.83 -4.87 -25.74
N GLU A 616 4.67 -4.89 -26.78
CA GLU A 616 4.23 -4.83 -28.18
C GLU A 616 3.42 -6.03 -28.65
N ASP A 617 3.59 -7.19 -28.02
CA ASP A 617 2.73 -8.37 -28.23
C ASP A 617 1.26 -8.13 -27.79
N PHE A 618 1.00 -7.07 -27.00
CA PHE A 618 -0.35 -6.63 -26.61
C PHE A 618 -0.80 -5.35 -27.32
N GLU A 619 0.08 -4.33 -27.41
CA GLU A 619 -0.23 -3.04 -28.02
C GLU A 619 1.02 -2.46 -28.72
N PRO A 620 0.97 -2.12 -30.02
CA PRO A 620 2.15 -1.67 -30.76
C PRO A 620 2.65 -0.31 -30.26
N LEU A 621 3.79 -0.34 -29.56
CA LEU A 621 4.54 0.84 -29.15
C LEU A 621 5.31 1.44 -30.33
N THR A 622 4.91 2.63 -30.75
CA THR A 622 5.76 3.55 -31.51
C THR A 622 6.38 4.57 -30.56
N LEU A 623 7.58 5.06 -30.89
CA LEU A 623 8.11 6.27 -30.25
C LEU A 623 7.42 7.48 -30.88
#